data_AF-A0A6T0A6M2-F1
#
_entry.id   AF-A0A6T0A6M2-F1
#
_cell.length_a   1.000
_cell.length_b   1.000
_cell.length_c   1.000
_cell.angle_alpha   90.00
_cell.angle_beta   90.00
_cell.angle_gamma   90.00
#
_symmetry.space_group_name_H-M   'P 1'
#
loop_
_entity.id
_entity.type
_entity.pdbx_description
1 polymer ?
#
loop_
_entity_poly.entity_id
_entity_poly.type
_entity_poly.pdbx_seq_one_letter_code
_entity_poly.pdbx_strand_id
1 'polypeptide(L)'
;MGKKAAKVPGDRVSDRFDIRGETQLTLEDLLADHWRLSYLKSFTEAELSNENVAFMVRVREFEAAVTAGDAQARALGDTIFDSHIKAGAPEEMAVTARLREQLKQALKQWKEGTSSTAEVSVSGLLASTYQTVYRNVSFDVLPRFLASEHAIEMAKLHPSKAMLYEPSREVFERSIDEDGDDWLALWLAAHEYFERYMSLASGWPTEETSQRAARLVKLHRKTMAKLCGEAELKGIQRQVGEAPLELFDTARLSALNAIQPSWALFLDTEDGGEYVKSAGITERVTKEQHPPAFVAQSRKSDDPNAESDEYDYTAGW
;
A
#
# COMPACT_ATOMS: atom_id res chain seq x y z
N MET A 1 14.68 -42.92 -38.92
CA MET A 1 13.50 -42.07 -38.72
C MET A 1 13.18 -42.06 -37.24
N GLY A 2 13.04 -40.87 -36.65
CA GLY A 2 12.76 -40.70 -35.22
C GLY A 2 13.14 -39.29 -34.77
N LYS A 3 12.44 -38.29 -35.31
CA LYS A 3 12.63 -36.88 -34.95
C LYS A 3 12.31 -36.70 -33.46
N LYS A 4 13.30 -36.26 -32.68
CA LYS A 4 13.07 -35.72 -31.33
C LYS A 4 12.17 -34.50 -31.44
N ALA A 5 10.98 -34.56 -30.84
CA ALA A 5 10.11 -33.41 -30.71
C ALA A 5 10.71 -32.44 -29.71
N ALA A 6 10.91 -31.21 -30.17
CA ALA A 6 11.39 -30.09 -29.38
C ALA A 6 10.39 -29.75 -28.27
N LYS A 7 10.91 -29.49 -27.07
CA LYS A 7 10.15 -28.96 -25.94
C LYS A 7 9.82 -27.51 -26.25
N VAL A 8 8.54 -27.24 -26.53
CA VAL A 8 8.01 -25.88 -26.68
C VAL A 8 8.00 -25.20 -25.30
N PRO A 9 8.58 -24.01 -25.13
CA PRO A 9 8.40 -23.24 -23.91
C PRO A 9 6.99 -22.66 -23.94
N GLY A 10 6.09 -23.20 -23.10
CA GLY A 10 4.79 -22.60 -22.86
C GLY A 10 4.97 -21.39 -21.95
N ASP A 11 4.59 -20.22 -22.46
CA ASP A 11 4.47 -18.96 -21.74
C ASP A 11 3.76 -19.14 -20.39
N ARG A 12 4.48 -18.84 -19.31
CA ARG A 12 3.86 -18.58 -18.01
C ARG A 12 3.54 -17.09 -17.94
N VAL A 13 2.26 -16.81 -18.16
CA VAL A 13 1.64 -15.53 -17.81
C VAL A 13 1.61 -15.42 -16.28
N SER A 14 2.07 -14.28 -15.77
CA SER A 14 2.04 -13.80 -14.37
C SER A 14 3.14 -14.25 -13.39
N ASP A 15 4.40 -14.25 -13.82
CA ASP A 15 5.53 -14.05 -12.91
C ASP A 15 5.62 -12.55 -12.50
N ARG A 16 4.72 -12.09 -11.63
CA ARG A 16 4.82 -10.80 -10.93
C ARG A 16 4.58 -10.97 -9.43
N PHE A 17 5.40 -11.78 -8.80
CA PHE A 17 5.80 -11.63 -7.40
C PHE A 17 7.24 -12.12 -7.29
N ASP A 18 8.14 -11.47 -8.05
CA ASP A 18 9.58 -11.53 -7.80
C ASP A 18 9.90 -10.44 -6.76
N ILE A 19 9.52 -10.69 -5.50
CA ILE A 19 10.14 -10.00 -4.37
C ILE A 19 11.50 -10.67 -4.21
N ARG A 20 12.45 -10.25 -5.04
CA ARG A 20 13.87 -10.47 -4.77
C ARG A 20 14.14 -10.03 -3.33
N GLY A 21 14.99 -10.76 -2.62
CA GLY A 21 15.26 -10.62 -1.18
C GLY A 21 15.87 -9.27 -0.76
N GLU A 22 15.18 -8.18 -1.02
CA GLU A 22 15.37 -6.87 -0.44
C GLU A 22 14.22 -6.69 0.54
N THR A 23 14.50 -6.78 1.84
CA THR A 23 13.53 -6.65 2.94
C THR A 23 12.84 -5.28 3.01
N GLN A 24 13.15 -4.35 2.10
CA GLN A 24 12.77 -2.95 2.17
C GLN A 24 11.46 -2.67 1.42
N LEU A 25 10.47 -2.13 2.12
CA LEU A 25 9.21 -1.70 1.54
C LEU A 25 9.42 -0.62 0.46
N THR A 26 8.97 -0.88 -0.77
CA THR A 26 9.10 0.09 -1.88
C THR A 26 7.88 1.00 -2.02
N LEU A 27 8.03 2.14 -2.70
CA LEU A 27 6.88 2.99 -3.04
C LEU A 27 5.86 2.26 -3.92
N GLU A 28 6.32 1.38 -4.80
CA GLU A 28 5.45 0.57 -5.64
C GLU A 28 4.57 -0.37 -4.81
N ASP A 29 5.14 -1.01 -3.78
CA ASP A 29 4.41 -1.86 -2.83
C ASP A 29 3.35 -1.09 -2.05
N LEU A 30 3.63 0.17 -1.70
CA LEU A 30 2.69 1.05 -1.02
C LEU A 30 1.53 1.46 -1.94
N LEU A 31 1.82 1.79 -3.21
CA LEU A 31 0.82 2.25 -4.16
C LEU A 31 -0.05 1.13 -4.73
N ALA A 32 0.44 -0.11 -4.75
CA ALA A 32 -0.28 -1.26 -5.28
C ALA A 32 -1.30 -1.86 -4.29
N ASP A 33 -1.07 -1.69 -2.99
CA ASP A 33 -1.94 -2.21 -1.93
C ASP A 33 -2.78 -1.07 -1.33
N HIS A 34 -4.11 -1.16 -1.47
CA HIS A 34 -5.05 -0.13 -1.00
C HIS A 34 -4.86 0.24 0.48
N TRP A 35 -4.52 -0.76 1.30
CA TRP A 35 -4.36 -0.60 2.72
C TRP A 35 -3.04 0.13 3.02
N ARG A 36 -1.92 -0.30 2.42
CA ARG A 36 -0.62 0.38 2.60
C ARG A 36 -0.69 1.82 2.12
N LEU A 37 -1.40 2.04 1.00
CA LEU A 37 -1.69 3.35 0.47
C LEU A 37 -2.47 4.22 1.48
N SER A 38 -3.39 3.66 2.26
CA SER A 38 -4.16 4.44 3.25
C SER A 38 -3.28 5.04 4.35
N TYR A 39 -2.19 4.37 4.76
CA TYR A 39 -1.24 4.97 5.70
C TYR A 39 -0.32 5.98 5.06
N LEU A 40 0.15 5.72 3.84
CA LEU A 40 0.93 6.72 3.13
C LEU A 40 0.11 8.02 2.92
N LYS A 41 -1.18 7.88 2.61
CA LYS A 41 -2.13 9.02 2.55
C LYS A 41 -2.29 9.69 3.91
N SER A 42 -2.60 8.95 4.97
CA SER A 42 -2.78 9.52 6.31
C SER A 42 -1.52 10.27 6.78
N PHE A 43 -0.34 9.69 6.55
CA PHE A 43 0.95 10.33 6.83
C PHE A 43 1.12 11.64 6.05
N THR A 44 0.89 11.63 4.73
CA THR A 44 1.04 12.83 3.91
C THR A 44 -0.03 13.88 4.14
N GLU A 45 -1.24 13.49 4.56
CA GLU A 45 -2.29 14.42 5.00
C GLU A 45 -1.90 15.10 6.32
N ALA A 46 -1.32 14.35 7.27
CA ALA A 46 -0.79 14.91 8.52
C ALA A 46 0.36 15.90 8.28
N GLU A 47 1.16 15.70 7.22
CA GLU A 47 2.22 16.62 6.82
C GLU A 47 1.76 17.73 5.86
N LEU A 48 0.48 17.78 5.50
CA LEU A 48 -0.07 18.71 4.50
C LEU A 48 0.68 18.65 3.15
N SER A 49 1.09 17.45 2.74
CA SER A 49 1.87 17.19 1.53
C SER A 49 1.33 15.98 0.73
N ASN A 50 0.00 15.84 0.67
CA ASN A 50 -0.68 14.69 0.06
C ASN A 50 -0.76 14.78 -1.48
N GLU A 51 -0.52 15.96 -2.06
CA GLU A 51 -0.84 16.29 -3.45
C GLU A 51 -0.11 15.40 -4.44
N ASN A 52 1.15 15.08 -4.14
CA ASN A 52 1.99 14.21 -4.96
C ASN A 52 1.51 12.76 -4.95
N VAL A 53 1.14 12.23 -3.78
CA VAL A 53 0.62 10.86 -3.64
C VAL A 53 -0.77 10.75 -4.27
N ALA A 54 -1.64 11.74 -4.02
CA ALA A 54 -2.97 11.83 -4.61
C ALA A 54 -2.91 11.85 -6.15
N PHE A 55 -2.04 12.69 -6.71
CA PHE A 55 -1.81 12.75 -8.16
C PHE A 55 -1.38 11.40 -8.74
N MET A 56 -0.42 10.72 -8.10
CA MET A 56 0.05 9.40 -8.56
C MET A 56 -1.08 8.37 -8.61
N VAL A 57 -1.95 8.36 -7.60
CA VAL A 57 -3.13 7.48 -7.58
C VAL A 57 -4.07 7.80 -8.74
N ARG A 58 -4.38 9.07 -8.96
CA ARG A 58 -5.26 9.49 -10.07
C ARG A 58 -4.71 9.13 -11.45
N VAL A 59 -3.40 9.27 -11.66
CA VAL A 59 -2.77 8.88 -12.92
C VAL A 59 -2.86 7.36 -13.15
N ARG A 60 -2.75 6.53 -12.09
CA ARG A 60 -2.96 5.08 -12.20
C ARG A 60 -4.39 4.72 -12.58
N GLU A 61 -5.37 5.37 -11.96
CA GLU A 61 -6.80 5.22 -12.31
C GLU A 61 -7.06 5.60 -13.77
N PHE A 62 -6.47 6.72 -14.19
CA PHE A 62 -6.53 7.21 -15.57
C PHE A 62 -5.95 6.22 -16.58
N GLU A 63 -4.72 5.74 -16.37
CA GLU A 63 -4.05 4.81 -17.28
C GLU A 63 -4.78 3.45 -17.35
N ALA A 64 -5.34 2.98 -16.23
CA ALA A 64 -6.17 1.79 -16.21
C ALA A 64 -7.45 1.98 -17.05
N ALA A 65 -8.13 3.13 -16.91
CA ALA A 65 -9.31 3.47 -17.70
C ALA A 65 -8.99 3.60 -19.21
N VAL A 66 -7.87 4.23 -19.56
CA VAL A 66 -7.40 4.32 -20.96
C VAL A 66 -7.15 2.92 -21.53
N THR A 67 -6.45 2.07 -20.79
CA THR A 67 -6.13 0.69 -21.21
C THR A 67 -7.38 -0.15 -21.42
N ALA A 68 -8.39 0.03 -20.55
CA ALA A 68 -9.69 -0.65 -20.66
C ALA A 68 -10.59 -0.09 -21.77
N GLY A 69 -10.23 1.03 -22.40
CA GLY A 69 -11.09 1.74 -23.35
C GLY A 69 -12.32 2.37 -22.70
N ASP A 70 -12.23 2.70 -21.42
CA ASP A 70 -13.34 3.23 -20.62
C ASP A 70 -13.66 4.68 -21.02
N ALA A 71 -14.94 4.97 -21.21
CA ALA A 71 -15.44 6.32 -21.47
C ALA A 71 -15.10 7.30 -20.34
N GLN A 72 -14.91 6.81 -19.10
CA GLN A 72 -14.54 7.60 -17.93
C GLN A 72 -13.11 8.16 -17.98
N ALA A 73 -12.23 7.60 -18.81
CA ALA A 73 -10.84 8.06 -18.92
C ALA A 73 -10.74 9.58 -19.16
N ARG A 74 -11.66 10.13 -19.97
CA ARG A 74 -11.70 11.58 -20.24
C ARG A 74 -12.04 12.40 -19.01
N ALA A 75 -13.04 11.96 -18.24
CA ALA A 75 -13.44 12.63 -17.00
C ALA A 75 -12.33 12.58 -15.94
N LEU A 76 -11.59 11.47 -15.88
CA LEU A 76 -10.42 11.35 -15.01
C LEU A 76 -9.29 12.31 -15.42
N GLY A 77 -9.02 12.46 -16.72
CA GLY A 77 -8.05 13.43 -17.22
C GLY A 77 -8.39 14.88 -16.85
N ASP A 78 -9.67 15.25 -16.95
CA ASP A 78 -10.16 16.57 -16.49
C ASP A 78 -10.02 16.74 -14.98
N THR A 79 -10.40 15.72 -14.23
CA THR A 79 -10.28 15.73 -12.77
C THR A 79 -8.84 15.95 -12.35
N ILE A 80 -7.88 15.21 -12.94
CA ILE A 80 -6.45 15.41 -12.68
C ILE A 80 -6.02 16.85 -12.98
N PHE A 81 -6.50 17.42 -14.09
CA PHE A 81 -6.15 18.78 -14.44
C PHE A 81 -6.68 19.79 -13.43
N ASP A 82 -7.97 19.71 -13.09
CA ASP A 82 -8.64 20.66 -12.20
C ASP A 82 -8.22 20.50 -10.73
N SER A 83 -7.83 19.30 -10.26
CA SER A 83 -7.44 19.06 -8.87
C SER A 83 -5.94 19.23 -8.60
N HIS A 84 -5.07 18.97 -9.59
CA HIS A 84 -3.62 18.93 -9.35
C HIS A 84 -2.78 19.87 -10.23
N ILE A 85 -3.22 20.19 -11.44
CA ILE A 85 -2.36 20.86 -12.43
C ILE A 85 -2.71 22.35 -12.60
N LYS A 86 -3.99 22.68 -12.50
CA LYS A 86 -4.51 24.04 -12.65
C LYS A 86 -4.01 24.95 -11.53
N ALA A 87 -3.79 26.22 -11.87
CA ALA A 87 -3.42 27.23 -10.88
C ALA A 87 -4.59 27.44 -9.88
N GLY A 88 -4.29 27.43 -8.58
CA GLY A 88 -5.28 27.52 -7.51
C GLY A 88 -6.10 26.25 -7.33
N ALA A 89 -5.63 25.11 -7.84
CA ALA A 89 -6.26 23.83 -7.59
C ALA A 89 -6.13 23.42 -6.12
N PRO A 90 -7.10 22.66 -5.57
CA PRO A 90 -7.10 22.27 -4.15
C PRO A 90 -5.85 21.50 -3.74
N GLU A 91 -5.31 20.66 -4.63
CA GLU A 91 -4.08 19.88 -4.44
C GLU A 91 -3.07 20.27 -5.52
N GLU A 92 -2.91 21.59 -5.76
CA GLU A 92 -2.02 22.12 -6.79
C GLU A 92 -0.58 21.63 -6.58
N MET A 93 -0.05 20.97 -7.59
CA MET A 93 1.33 20.52 -7.61
C MET A 93 2.25 21.57 -8.22
N ALA A 94 3.53 21.52 -7.81
CA ALA A 94 4.59 22.31 -8.41
C ALA A 94 4.92 21.82 -9.84
N VAL A 95 4.17 22.33 -10.83
CA VAL A 95 4.37 22.04 -12.26
C VAL A 95 4.71 23.31 -13.04
N THR A 96 5.45 23.15 -14.15
CA THR A 96 5.80 24.29 -15.00
C THR A 96 4.57 24.84 -15.73
N ALA A 97 4.54 26.15 -15.98
CA ALA A 97 3.47 26.78 -16.76
C ALA A 97 3.35 26.18 -18.18
N ARG A 98 4.47 25.74 -18.76
CA ARG A 98 4.51 25.03 -20.05
C ARG A 98 3.74 23.70 -19.98
N LEU A 99 4.02 22.86 -18.98
CA LEU A 99 3.35 21.57 -18.81
C LEU A 99 1.83 21.76 -18.60
N ARG A 100 1.46 22.75 -17.77
CA ARG A 100 0.05 23.10 -17.52
C ARG A 100 -0.68 23.45 -18.83
N GLU A 101 -0.10 24.29 -19.67
CA GLU A 101 -0.73 24.67 -20.94
C GLU A 101 -0.73 23.52 -21.95
N GLN A 102 0.33 22.72 -22.03
CA GLN A 102 0.39 21.53 -22.88
C GLN A 102 -0.71 20.53 -22.51
N LEU A 103 -0.89 20.23 -21.22
CA LEU A 103 -1.90 19.28 -20.78
C LEU A 103 -3.33 19.80 -21.04
N LYS A 104 -3.57 21.10 -20.81
CA LYS A 104 -4.84 21.77 -21.12
C LYS A 104 -5.20 21.63 -22.61
N GLN A 105 -4.24 21.87 -23.49
CA GLN A 105 -4.44 21.76 -24.95
C GLN A 105 -4.65 20.31 -25.37
N ALA A 106 -3.86 19.37 -24.84
CA ALA A 106 -3.98 17.95 -25.14
C ALA A 106 -5.35 17.39 -24.70
N LEU A 107 -5.84 17.76 -23.51
CA LEU A 107 -7.17 17.38 -23.03
C LEU A 107 -8.28 17.93 -23.93
N LYS A 108 -8.16 19.19 -24.38
CA LYS A 108 -9.12 19.80 -25.32
C LYS A 108 -9.16 19.05 -26.65
N GLN A 109 -8.01 18.77 -27.26
CA GLN A 109 -7.91 18.03 -28.52
C GLN A 109 -8.44 16.61 -28.39
N TRP A 110 -8.19 15.96 -27.25
CA TRP A 110 -8.69 14.62 -27.00
C TRP A 110 -10.22 14.57 -26.89
N LYS A 111 -10.85 15.59 -26.29
CA LYS A 111 -12.31 15.75 -26.27
C LYS A 111 -12.89 16.00 -27.65
N GLU A 112 -12.22 16.82 -28.45
CA GLU A 112 -12.64 17.15 -29.83
C GLU A 112 -12.41 16.00 -30.82
N GLY A 113 -11.80 14.89 -30.39
CA GLY A 113 -11.53 13.74 -31.25
C GLY A 113 -10.38 13.96 -32.24
N THR A 114 -9.61 15.04 -32.08
CA THR A 114 -8.47 15.42 -32.92
C THR A 114 -7.13 14.96 -32.34
N SER A 115 -7.16 14.09 -31.32
CA SER A 115 -5.95 13.57 -30.64
C SER A 115 -4.93 12.90 -31.56
N SER A 116 -5.33 12.37 -32.72
CA SER A 116 -4.40 11.72 -33.67
C SER A 116 -3.45 12.71 -34.37
N THR A 117 -3.73 14.03 -34.29
CA THR A 117 -2.87 15.08 -34.85
C THR A 117 -2.05 15.80 -33.78
N ALA A 118 -2.19 15.43 -32.51
CA ALA A 118 -1.46 16.04 -31.42
C ALA A 118 -0.01 15.55 -31.39
N GLU A 119 0.94 16.49 -31.28
CA GLU A 119 2.38 16.18 -31.17
C GLU A 119 2.70 15.43 -29.85
N VAL A 120 1.85 15.60 -28.82
CA VAL A 120 1.98 14.94 -27.52
C VAL A 120 0.61 14.48 -27.03
N SER A 121 0.52 13.23 -26.56
CA SER A 121 -0.71 12.66 -25.98
C SER A 121 -0.87 13.01 -24.49
N VAL A 122 -2.11 12.99 -24.01
CA VAL A 122 -2.43 13.20 -22.57
C VAL A 122 -1.71 12.16 -21.70
N SER A 123 -1.78 10.87 -22.06
CA SER A 123 -1.04 9.79 -21.36
C SER A 123 0.47 10.05 -21.35
N GLY A 124 1.06 10.54 -22.46
CA GLY A 124 2.49 10.84 -22.50
C GLY A 124 2.88 11.96 -21.52
N LEU A 125 2.10 13.04 -21.48
CA LEU A 125 2.33 14.15 -20.53
C LEU A 125 2.18 13.70 -19.08
N LEU A 126 1.11 12.97 -18.77
CA LEU A 126 0.86 12.47 -17.42
C LEU A 126 1.91 11.45 -16.98
N ALA A 127 2.36 10.54 -17.85
CA ALA A 127 3.42 9.58 -17.55
C ALA A 127 4.76 10.28 -17.23
N SER A 128 5.15 11.30 -18.00
CA SER A 128 6.38 12.07 -17.72
C SER A 128 6.31 12.84 -16.39
N THR A 129 5.13 13.39 -16.08
CA THR A 129 4.86 14.08 -14.81
C THR A 129 4.90 13.08 -13.66
N TYR A 130 4.24 11.94 -13.81
CA TYR A 130 4.23 10.84 -12.85
C TYR A 130 5.64 10.38 -12.50
N GLN A 131 6.53 10.20 -13.48
CA GLN A 131 7.92 9.80 -13.20
C GLN A 131 8.67 10.82 -12.35
N THR A 132 8.44 12.11 -12.58
CA THR A 132 9.04 13.19 -11.78
C THR A 132 8.53 13.16 -10.35
N VAL A 133 7.21 13.00 -10.19
CA VAL A 133 6.56 12.95 -8.88
C VAL A 133 6.94 11.69 -8.12
N TYR A 134 6.95 10.54 -8.79
CA TYR A 134 7.39 9.26 -8.24
C TYR A 134 8.79 9.39 -7.64
N ARG A 135 9.72 10.03 -8.36
CA ARG A 135 11.07 10.29 -7.86
C ARG A 135 11.03 11.18 -6.61
N ASN A 136 10.28 12.28 -6.62
CA ASN A 136 10.19 13.16 -5.46
C ASN A 136 9.64 12.41 -4.23
N VAL A 137 8.54 11.67 -4.40
CA VAL A 137 7.94 10.86 -3.33
C VAL A 137 8.92 9.78 -2.86
N SER A 138 9.64 9.11 -3.76
CA SER A 138 10.60 8.05 -3.40
C SER A 138 11.80 8.55 -2.59
N PHE A 139 12.28 9.77 -2.86
CA PHE A 139 13.49 10.29 -2.21
C PHE A 139 13.21 11.19 -1.00
N ASP A 140 12.02 11.77 -0.89
CA ASP A 140 11.66 12.66 0.22
C ASP A 140 10.56 12.08 1.12
N VAL A 141 9.41 11.75 0.53
CA VAL A 141 8.24 11.30 1.31
C VAL A 141 8.44 9.89 1.86
N LEU A 142 8.91 8.95 1.05
CA LEU A 142 9.05 7.54 1.43
C LEU A 142 10.00 7.35 2.63
N PRO A 143 11.22 7.94 2.66
CA PRO A 143 12.09 7.81 3.84
C PRO A 143 11.47 8.40 5.11
N ARG A 144 10.76 9.54 5.00
CA ARG A 144 10.08 10.16 6.14
C ARG A 144 8.89 9.33 6.63
N PHE A 145 8.12 8.76 5.70
CA PHE A 145 7.04 7.82 6.01
C PHE A 145 7.58 6.60 6.76
N LEU A 146 8.64 5.96 6.26
CA LEU A 146 9.26 4.80 6.89
C LEU A 146 9.83 5.09 8.29
N ALA A 147 10.10 6.35 8.62
CA ALA A 147 10.53 6.79 9.95
C ALA A 147 9.37 7.31 10.83
N SER A 148 8.13 7.24 10.34
CA SER A 148 6.95 7.81 11.00
C SER A 148 6.18 6.79 11.84
N GLU A 149 5.36 7.27 12.77
CA GLU A 149 4.45 6.41 13.53
C GLU A 149 3.46 5.66 12.63
N HIS A 150 3.05 6.25 11.49
CA HIS A 150 2.15 5.59 10.54
C HIS A 150 2.75 4.30 9.95
N ALA A 151 4.06 4.29 9.66
CA ALA A 151 4.73 3.08 9.19
C ALA A 151 4.88 2.03 10.30
N ILE A 152 5.13 2.48 11.54
CA ILE A 152 5.18 1.60 12.72
C ILE A 152 3.80 0.99 12.98
N GLU A 153 2.73 1.80 12.99
CA GLU A 153 1.34 1.36 13.08
C GLU A 153 0.98 0.38 11.97
N MET A 154 1.46 0.62 10.75
CA MET A 154 1.30 -0.30 9.62
C MET A 154 1.92 -1.67 9.86
N ALA A 155 3.11 -1.74 10.43
CA ALA A 155 3.70 -3.01 10.84
C ALA A 155 2.97 -3.63 12.04
N LYS A 156 2.51 -2.82 13.00
CA LYS A 156 1.85 -3.26 14.23
C LYS A 156 0.45 -3.83 14.00
N LEU A 157 -0.37 -3.15 13.22
CA LEU A 157 -1.80 -3.44 13.13
C LEU A 157 -2.13 -4.56 12.12
N HIS A 158 -1.17 -4.99 11.30
CA HIS A 158 -1.43 -5.94 10.21
C HIS A 158 -0.54 -7.19 10.28
N PRO A 159 -0.63 -7.96 11.39
CA PRO A 159 0.08 -9.23 11.54
C PRO A 159 -0.24 -10.20 10.39
N SER A 160 -1.46 -10.15 9.85
CA SER A 160 -1.90 -11.01 8.74
C SER A 160 -1.11 -10.85 7.45
N LYS A 161 -0.35 -9.76 7.29
CA LYS A 161 0.52 -9.53 6.15
C LYS A 161 1.98 -9.77 6.51
N ALA A 162 2.39 -9.34 7.70
CA ALA A 162 3.74 -9.55 8.20
C ALA A 162 4.09 -11.05 8.32
N MET A 163 3.19 -11.87 8.85
CA MET A 163 3.41 -13.30 9.08
C MET A 163 3.41 -14.15 7.79
N LEU A 164 3.00 -13.59 6.65
CA LEU A 164 3.16 -14.26 5.35
C LEU A 164 4.61 -14.24 4.86
N TYR A 165 5.41 -13.28 5.35
CA TYR A 165 6.81 -13.20 4.99
C TYR A 165 7.64 -14.10 5.92
N GLU A 166 8.24 -15.15 5.35
CA GLU A 166 8.92 -16.21 6.09
C GLU A 166 10.02 -15.70 7.04
N PRO A 167 10.92 -14.78 6.63
CA PRO A 167 11.94 -14.26 7.56
C PRO A 167 11.36 -13.53 8.77
N SER A 168 10.27 -12.78 8.61
CA SER A 168 9.59 -12.14 9.76
C SER A 168 8.92 -13.15 10.66
N ARG A 169 8.31 -14.16 10.04
CA ARG A 169 7.62 -15.21 10.75
C ARG A 169 8.58 -16.04 11.59
N GLU A 170 9.75 -16.42 11.07
CA GLU A 170 10.75 -17.19 11.82
C GLU A 170 11.25 -16.49 13.09
N VAL A 171 11.36 -15.15 13.05
CA VAL A 171 11.75 -14.37 14.23
C VAL A 171 10.60 -14.35 15.24
N PHE A 172 9.37 -14.14 14.77
CA PHE A 172 8.18 -14.16 15.62
C PHE A 172 7.91 -15.54 16.25
N GLU A 173 8.07 -16.63 15.49
CA GLU A 173 7.89 -18.02 15.95
C GLU A 173 8.79 -18.37 17.15
N ARG A 174 9.95 -17.72 17.29
CA ARG A 174 10.84 -17.90 18.46
C ARG A 174 10.32 -17.22 19.73
N SER A 175 9.39 -16.28 19.59
CA SER A 175 8.87 -15.44 20.67
C SER A 175 7.49 -15.85 21.18
N ILE A 176 6.78 -16.73 20.46
CA ILE A 176 5.44 -17.21 20.82
C ILE A 176 5.48 -18.47 21.68
N ASP A 177 4.42 -18.67 22.45
CA ASP A 177 4.21 -19.89 23.24
C ASP A 177 3.59 -21.02 22.39
N GLU A 178 3.44 -22.21 22.99
CA GLU A 178 2.89 -23.39 22.30
C GLU A 178 1.47 -23.14 21.75
N ASP A 179 0.65 -22.38 22.47
CA ASP A 179 -0.69 -22.01 22.02
C ASP A 179 -0.63 -21.05 20.81
N GLY A 180 0.27 -20.07 20.84
CA GLY A 180 0.52 -19.16 19.73
C GLY A 180 1.01 -19.87 18.47
N ASP A 181 1.88 -20.89 18.61
CA ASP A 181 2.36 -21.70 17.48
C ASP A 181 1.20 -22.47 16.82
N ASP A 182 0.34 -23.10 17.62
CA ASP A 182 -0.87 -23.76 17.15
C ASP A 182 -1.82 -22.80 16.41
N TRP A 183 -1.98 -21.57 16.92
CA TRP A 183 -2.82 -20.54 16.28
C TRP A 183 -2.22 -20.07 14.96
N LEU A 184 -0.91 -19.81 14.93
CA LEU A 184 -0.20 -19.38 13.74
C LEU A 184 -0.28 -20.44 12.64
N ALA A 185 -0.06 -21.70 12.99
CA ALA A 185 -0.15 -22.82 12.06
C ALA A 185 -1.57 -22.95 11.47
N LEU A 186 -2.61 -22.81 12.30
CA LEU A 186 -4.00 -22.81 11.83
C LEU A 186 -4.27 -21.64 10.88
N TRP A 187 -3.82 -20.43 11.23
CA TRP A 187 -4.01 -19.25 10.40
C TRP A 187 -3.34 -19.39 9.04
N LEU A 188 -2.08 -19.83 9.00
CA LEU A 188 -1.32 -20.06 7.76
C LEU A 188 -2.00 -21.09 6.86
N ALA A 189 -2.41 -22.23 7.42
CA ALA A 189 -3.06 -23.29 6.66
C ALA A 189 -4.42 -22.82 6.08
N ALA A 190 -5.20 -22.07 6.87
CA ALA A 190 -6.48 -21.53 6.42
C ALA A 190 -6.30 -20.42 5.37
N HIS A 191 -5.26 -19.60 5.49
CA HIS A 191 -4.91 -18.59 4.50
C HIS A 191 -4.43 -19.24 3.19
N GLU A 192 -3.57 -20.25 3.24
CA GLU A 192 -3.10 -21.01 2.07
C GLU A 192 -4.28 -21.68 1.35
N TYR A 193 -5.25 -22.21 2.09
CA TYR A 193 -6.48 -22.75 1.50
C TYR A 193 -7.22 -21.69 0.67
N PHE A 194 -7.44 -20.50 1.25
CA PHE A 194 -8.12 -19.38 0.59
C PHE A 194 -7.39 -18.93 -0.69
N GLU A 195 -6.09 -18.65 -0.60
CA GLU A 195 -5.29 -18.17 -1.74
C GLU A 195 -5.29 -19.17 -2.89
N ARG A 196 -5.14 -20.45 -2.57
CA ARG A 196 -5.19 -21.50 -3.58
C ARG A 196 -6.56 -21.63 -4.21
N TYR A 197 -7.63 -21.52 -3.43
CA TYR A 197 -8.97 -21.52 -3.97
C TYR A 197 -9.16 -20.36 -4.95
N MET A 198 -8.74 -19.15 -4.59
CA MET A 198 -8.80 -17.96 -5.45
C MET A 198 -7.96 -18.10 -6.72
N SER A 199 -6.89 -18.89 -6.69
CA SER A 199 -6.05 -19.19 -7.86
C SER A 199 -6.65 -20.21 -8.84
N LEU A 200 -7.77 -20.87 -8.49
CA LEU A 200 -8.41 -21.86 -9.35
C LEU A 200 -9.01 -21.18 -10.58
N ALA A 201 -8.51 -21.55 -11.77
CA ALA A 201 -9.05 -21.06 -13.03
C ALA A 201 -10.54 -21.39 -13.24
N SER A 202 -11.04 -22.46 -12.61
CA SER A 202 -12.45 -22.86 -12.67
C SER A 202 -13.35 -22.00 -11.78
N GLY A 203 -12.82 -21.41 -10.70
CA GLY A 203 -13.61 -20.80 -9.63
C GLY A 203 -14.44 -21.80 -8.80
N TRP A 204 -14.26 -23.11 -9.02
CA TRP A 204 -15.03 -24.18 -8.37
C TRP A 204 -14.12 -25.14 -7.60
N PRO A 205 -14.61 -25.74 -6.49
CA PRO A 205 -13.82 -26.68 -5.70
C PRO A 205 -13.48 -27.91 -6.53
N THR A 206 -12.28 -28.45 -6.30
CA THR A 206 -11.83 -29.72 -6.88
C THR A 206 -11.78 -30.78 -5.80
N GLU A 207 -11.63 -32.06 -6.19
CA GLU A 207 -11.40 -33.13 -5.23
C GLU A 207 -10.16 -32.87 -4.36
N GLU A 208 -9.12 -32.26 -4.93
CA GLU A 208 -7.92 -31.85 -4.19
C GLU A 208 -8.24 -30.78 -3.13
N THR A 209 -9.14 -29.84 -3.44
CA THR A 209 -9.63 -28.82 -2.51
C THR A 209 -10.30 -29.47 -1.30
N SER A 210 -11.23 -30.39 -1.53
CA SER A 210 -11.94 -31.11 -0.46
C SER A 210 -11.00 -32.00 0.37
N GLN A 211 -10.04 -32.68 -0.26
CA GLN A 211 -9.03 -33.48 0.45
C GLN A 211 -8.11 -32.62 1.32
N ARG A 212 -7.81 -31.38 0.91
CA ARG A 212 -7.03 -30.43 1.72
C ARG A 212 -7.86 -29.87 2.87
N ALA A 213 -9.10 -29.48 2.63
CA ALA A 213 -10.03 -29.07 3.69
C ALA A 213 -10.14 -30.15 4.78
N ALA A 214 -10.29 -31.42 4.39
CA ALA A 214 -10.35 -32.54 5.33
C ALA A 214 -9.06 -32.70 6.14
N ARG A 215 -7.89 -32.53 5.51
CA ARG A 215 -6.58 -32.59 6.19
C ARG A 215 -6.41 -31.45 7.19
N LEU A 216 -6.80 -30.23 6.81
CA LEU A 216 -6.71 -29.03 7.66
C LEU A 216 -7.58 -29.21 8.92
N VAL A 217 -8.84 -29.63 8.75
CA VAL A 217 -9.74 -29.93 9.89
C VAL A 217 -9.16 -31.01 10.80
N LYS A 218 -8.57 -32.06 10.23
CA LYS A 218 -7.97 -33.15 11.03
C LYS A 218 -6.79 -32.65 11.85
N LEU A 219 -5.91 -31.85 11.24
CA LEU A 219 -4.68 -31.36 11.86
C LEU A 219 -4.97 -30.34 12.97
N HIS A 220 -5.83 -29.36 12.70
CA HIS A 220 -6.09 -28.23 13.60
C HIS A 220 -7.39 -28.37 14.41
N ARG A 221 -7.94 -29.58 14.52
CA ARG A 221 -9.24 -29.83 15.16
C ARG A 221 -9.34 -29.21 16.56
N LYS A 222 -8.32 -29.45 17.39
CA LYS A 222 -8.29 -28.97 18.79
C LYS A 222 -8.23 -27.46 18.84
N THR A 223 -7.37 -26.86 18.03
CA THR A 223 -7.19 -25.41 17.91
C THR A 223 -8.48 -24.73 17.43
N MET A 224 -9.13 -25.27 16.41
CA MET A 224 -10.43 -24.77 15.93
C MET A 224 -11.52 -24.87 17.01
N ALA A 225 -11.61 -25.99 17.72
CA ALA A 225 -12.57 -26.14 18.81
C ALA A 225 -12.32 -25.13 19.94
N LYS A 226 -11.05 -24.88 20.27
CA LYS A 226 -10.65 -23.90 21.29
C LYS A 226 -10.99 -22.46 20.90
N LEU A 227 -10.74 -22.08 19.65
CA LEU A 227 -10.91 -20.69 19.17
C LEU A 227 -12.35 -20.37 18.74
N CYS A 228 -13.01 -21.29 18.03
CA CYS A 228 -14.31 -21.05 17.40
C CYS A 228 -15.48 -21.73 18.13
N GLY A 229 -15.17 -22.67 19.02
CA GLY A 229 -16.15 -23.53 19.68
C GLY A 229 -16.53 -24.79 18.88
N GLU A 230 -17.05 -25.78 19.60
CA GLU A 230 -17.45 -27.08 19.05
C GLU A 230 -18.61 -27.00 18.04
N ALA A 231 -19.46 -25.99 18.14
CA ALA A 231 -20.58 -25.79 17.21
C ALA A 231 -20.08 -25.42 15.81
N GLU A 232 -19.14 -24.47 15.73
CA GLU A 232 -18.56 -24.02 14.48
C GLU A 232 -17.73 -25.12 13.82
N LEU A 233 -16.90 -25.83 14.61
CA LEU A 233 -16.13 -26.97 14.11
C LEU A 233 -17.03 -28.04 13.48
N LYS A 234 -18.21 -28.32 14.06
CA LYS A 234 -19.19 -29.24 13.46
C LYS A 234 -19.80 -28.70 12.17
N GLY A 235 -20.01 -27.38 12.07
CA GLY A 235 -20.43 -26.72 10.84
C GLY A 235 -19.41 -26.93 9.72
N ILE A 236 -18.14 -26.58 10.00
CA ILE A 236 -17.01 -26.78 9.09
C ILE A 236 -16.94 -28.25 8.65
N GLN A 237 -16.97 -29.20 9.59
CA GLN A 237 -16.91 -30.64 9.29
C GLN A 237 -18.00 -31.13 8.34
N ARG A 238 -19.21 -30.57 8.41
CA ARG A 238 -20.30 -30.92 7.50
C ARG A 238 -20.08 -30.39 6.09
N GLN A 239 -19.41 -29.26 5.96
CA GLN A 239 -19.18 -28.57 4.68
C GLN A 239 -17.82 -28.92 4.03
N VAL A 240 -16.95 -29.69 4.69
CA VAL A 240 -15.65 -30.12 4.14
C VAL A 240 -15.77 -30.77 2.75
N GLY A 241 -16.85 -31.53 2.49
CA GLY A 241 -17.06 -32.18 1.20
C GLY A 241 -17.32 -31.18 0.07
N GLU A 242 -18.09 -30.12 0.37
CA GLU A 242 -18.41 -29.03 -0.56
C GLU A 242 -17.23 -28.07 -0.74
N ALA A 243 -16.38 -27.97 0.28
CA ALA A 243 -15.18 -27.15 0.30
C ALA A 243 -15.41 -25.72 -0.23
N PRO A 244 -16.39 -24.96 0.31
CA PRO A 244 -16.61 -23.59 -0.11
C PRO A 244 -15.38 -22.72 0.16
N LEU A 245 -15.30 -21.57 -0.52
CA LEU A 245 -14.21 -20.61 -0.36
C LEU A 245 -14.10 -20.14 1.09
N GLU A 246 -15.24 -19.85 1.71
CA GLU A 246 -15.36 -19.26 3.05
C GLU A 246 -15.26 -20.30 4.18
N LEU A 247 -15.00 -21.58 3.86
CA LEU A 247 -15.09 -22.70 4.81
C LEU A 247 -14.33 -22.48 6.12
N PHE A 248 -13.20 -21.77 6.07
CA PHE A 248 -12.34 -21.54 7.22
C PHE A 248 -12.28 -20.08 7.67
N ASP A 249 -13.17 -19.19 7.20
CA ASP A 249 -13.07 -17.77 7.51
C ASP A 249 -13.18 -17.48 9.01
N THR A 250 -14.14 -18.09 9.70
CA THR A 250 -14.28 -17.96 11.16
C THR A 250 -13.02 -18.43 11.89
N ALA A 251 -12.46 -19.58 11.47
CA ALA A 251 -11.25 -20.15 12.08
C ALA A 251 -10.01 -19.30 11.82
N ARG A 252 -9.86 -18.81 10.58
CA ARG A 252 -8.78 -17.93 10.15
C ARG A 252 -8.81 -16.61 10.94
N LEU A 253 -9.97 -15.96 11.03
CA LEU A 253 -10.11 -14.70 11.76
C LEU A 253 -9.92 -14.89 13.27
N SER A 254 -10.46 -15.96 13.84
CA SER A 254 -10.30 -16.25 15.28
C SER A 254 -8.83 -16.52 15.64
N ALA A 255 -8.11 -17.26 14.79
CA ALA A 255 -6.68 -17.50 14.96
C ALA A 255 -5.87 -16.19 14.87
N LEU A 256 -6.16 -15.36 13.86
CA LEU A 256 -5.49 -14.06 13.72
C LEU A 256 -5.70 -13.16 14.94
N ASN A 257 -6.93 -13.07 15.44
CA ASN A 257 -7.28 -12.28 16.62
C ASN A 257 -6.58 -12.81 17.88
N ALA A 258 -6.39 -14.12 17.99
CA ALA A 258 -5.69 -14.73 19.12
C ALA A 258 -4.17 -14.47 19.07
N ILE A 259 -3.57 -14.40 17.88
CA ILE A 259 -2.15 -14.10 17.69
C ILE A 259 -1.82 -12.62 17.90
N GLN A 260 -2.77 -11.73 17.59
CA GLN A 260 -2.55 -10.28 17.58
C GLN A 260 -1.93 -9.71 18.87
N PRO A 261 -2.33 -10.10 20.09
CA PRO A 261 -1.68 -9.64 21.31
C PRO A 261 -0.21 -10.06 21.42
N SER A 262 0.11 -11.31 21.05
CA SER A 262 1.48 -11.82 21.06
C SER A 262 2.34 -11.11 20.01
N TRP A 263 1.77 -10.80 18.84
CA TRP A 263 2.43 -9.99 17.82
C TRP A 263 2.75 -8.58 18.32
N ALA A 264 1.80 -7.93 19.00
CA ALA A 264 2.03 -6.60 19.56
C ALA A 264 3.16 -6.60 20.61
N LEU A 265 3.18 -7.60 21.50
CA LEU A 265 4.23 -7.77 22.49
C LEU A 265 5.59 -8.05 21.86
N PHE A 266 5.64 -8.91 20.83
CA PHE A 266 6.85 -9.21 20.07
C PHE A 266 7.47 -7.94 19.48
N LEU A 267 6.67 -7.05 18.93
CA LEU A 267 7.18 -5.82 18.30
C LEU A 267 7.83 -4.83 19.29
N ASP A 268 7.56 -4.97 20.59
CA ASP A 268 8.19 -4.18 21.64
C ASP A 268 9.46 -4.86 22.22
N THR A 269 9.87 -6.03 21.68
CA THR A 269 11.12 -6.73 22.02
C THR A 269 12.29 -6.27 21.13
N GLU A 270 13.53 -6.61 21.51
CA GLU A 270 14.73 -6.33 20.71
C GLU A 270 14.64 -6.96 19.31
N ASP A 271 14.27 -8.25 19.24
CA ASP A 271 14.09 -8.99 17.99
C ASP A 271 12.97 -8.39 17.11
N GLY A 272 11.86 -7.94 17.72
CA GLY A 272 10.80 -7.23 17.03
C GLY A 272 11.25 -5.89 16.46
N GLY A 273 12.04 -5.14 17.22
CA GLY A 273 12.66 -3.90 16.76
C GLY A 273 13.65 -4.11 15.61
N GLU A 274 14.43 -5.20 15.62
CA GLU A 274 15.30 -5.59 14.50
C GLU A 274 14.50 -5.96 13.25
N TYR A 275 13.39 -6.69 13.42
CA TYR A 275 12.47 -6.99 12.32
C TYR A 275 11.93 -5.69 11.68
N VAL A 276 11.41 -4.76 12.48
CA VAL A 276 10.88 -3.47 12.00
C VAL A 276 11.97 -2.70 11.22
N LYS A 277 13.20 -2.67 11.73
CA LYS A 277 14.36 -2.08 11.04
C LYS A 277 14.67 -2.77 9.72
N SER A 278 14.63 -4.11 9.69
CA SER A 278 14.88 -4.88 8.47
C SER A 278 13.84 -4.60 7.38
N ALA A 279 12.58 -4.34 7.77
CA ALA A 279 11.50 -3.92 6.89
C ALA A 279 11.69 -2.51 6.30
N GLY A 280 12.77 -1.83 6.68
CA GLY A 280 13.06 -0.44 6.33
C GLY A 280 12.36 0.57 7.21
N ILE A 281 11.62 0.15 8.24
CA ILE A 281 10.93 1.04 9.18
C ILE A 281 11.91 1.40 10.29
N THR A 282 12.21 2.69 10.44
CA THR A 282 13.22 3.13 11.43
C THR A 282 12.53 3.82 12.59
N GLU A 283 12.85 3.41 13.82
CA GLU A 283 12.48 4.20 14.99
C GLU A 283 13.11 5.57 14.88
N ARG A 284 12.28 6.61 15.02
CA ARG A 284 12.77 7.96 15.22
C ARG A 284 13.59 7.94 16.51
N VAL A 285 14.91 8.10 16.41
CA VAL A 285 15.66 8.66 17.54
C VAL A 285 15.01 10.02 17.76
N THR A 286 14.21 10.16 18.82
CA THR A 286 13.67 11.43 19.29
C THR A 286 14.85 12.30 19.72
N LYS A 287 15.59 12.84 18.76
CA LYS A 287 16.23 14.13 18.94
C LYS A 287 15.09 15.12 18.86
N GLU A 288 14.81 15.76 19.98
CA GLU A 288 14.12 17.05 20.04
C GLU A 288 14.75 17.97 19.00
N GLN A 289 14.23 17.95 17.76
CA GLN A 289 14.46 19.01 16.82
C GLN A 289 13.48 20.09 17.24
N HIS A 290 13.93 20.95 18.15
CA HIS A 290 13.42 22.31 18.16
C HIS A 290 13.38 22.79 16.71
N PRO A 291 12.24 23.30 16.22
CA PRO A 291 12.20 23.87 14.88
C PRO A 291 13.31 24.91 14.81
N PRO A 292 14.16 24.91 13.76
CA PRO A 292 15.13 25.97 13.60
C PRO A 292 14.35 27.28 13.60
N ALA A 293 14.67 28.16 14.56
CA ALA A 293 14.10 29.48 14.63
C ALA A 293 14.19 30.09 13.24
N PHE A 294 13.03 30.45 12.69
CA PHE A 294 12.92 31.09 11.40
C PHE A 294 13.67 32.42 11.51
N VAL A 295 14.96 32.43 11.15
CA VAL A 295 15.70 33.67 10.99
C VAL A 295 15.16 34.30 9.72
N ALA A 296 14.14 35.14 9.87
CA ALA A 296 13.70 36.03 8.83
C ALA A 296 14.93 36.84 8.39
N GLN A 297 15.49 36.48 7.24
CA GLN A 297 16.45 37.34 6.57
C GLN A 297 15.69 38.60 6.15
N SER A 298 15.80 39.61 7.01
CA SER A 298 15.37 40.97 6.77
C SER A 298 15.93 41.42 5.42
N ARG A 299 15.09 41.47 4.40
CA ARG A 299 15.37 42.23 3.18
C ARG A 299 15.56 43.67 3.62
N LYS A 300 16.81 44.14 3.65
CA LYS A 300 17.10 45.58 3.70
C LYS A 300 16.50 46.18 2.44
N SER A 301 15.37 46.85 2.57
CA SER A 301 14.89 47.82 1.58
C SER A 301 15.64 49.11 1.83
N ASP A 302 16.49 49.48 0.88
CA ASP A 302 17.04 50.83 0.77
C ASP A 302 15.89 51.78 0.41
N ASP A 303 15.34 52.48 1.41
CA ASP A 303 14.45 53.61 1.19
C ASP A 303 14.82 54.74 2.18
N PRO A 304 15.37 55.87 1.72
CA PRO A 304 15.98 56.88 2.59
C PRO A 304 14.98 57.87 3.21
N ASN A 305 13.68 57.54 3.30
CA ASN A 305 12.65 58.53 3.69
C ASN A 305 11.48 57.99 4.53
N ALA A 306 11.74 57.10 5.50
CA ALA A 306 10.73 56.70 6.47
C ALA A 306 10.98 57.40 7.83
N GLU A 307 10.25 58.50 8.05
CA GLU A 307 10.14 59.19 9.33
C GLU A 307 9.60 58.24 10.42
N SER A 308 10.19 58.36 11.61
CA SER A 308 9.85 57.60 12.80
C SER A 308 8.56 58.11 13.44
N ASP A 309 7.52 57.28 13.49
CA ASP A 309 6.43 57.46 14.45
C ASP A 309 6.38 56.24 15.40
N GLU A 310 6.94 56.48 16.57
CA GLU A 310 6.73 55.73 17.81
C GLU A 310 5.26 55.83 18.21
N TYR A 311 4.52 54.72 18.22
CA TYR A 311 3.34 54.61 19.06
C TYR A 311 3.28 53.27 19.78
N ASP A 312 3.41 53.41 21.10
CA ASP A 312 3.38 52.41 22.14
C ASP A 312 1.96 51.89 22.39
N TYR A 313 1.93 50.68 22.93
CA TYR A 313 0.82 49.80 23.25
C TYR A 313 -0.34 50.48 24.02
N THR A 314 -1.57 49.99 23.81
CA THR A 314 -2.29 49.16 24.80
C THR A 314 -3.72 48.80 24.40
N ALA A 315 -4.08 47.56 24.77
CA ALA A 315 -5.40 47.05 25.14
C ALA A 315 -6.42 46.62 24.05
N GLY A 316 -6.71 45.31 24.07
CA GLY A 316 -8.09 44.84 24.05
C GLY A 316 -8.40 43.68 23.09
N TRP A 317 -8.45 42.47 23.66
CA TRP A 317 -8.96 41.19 23.15
C TRP A 317 -7.97 40.27 22.40
#